data_AF-E0S2H0-F1
#
_entry.id   AF-E0S2H0-F1
#
_cell.length_a   1.000
_cell.length_b   1.000
_cell.length_c   1.000
_cell.angle_alpha   90.00
_cell.angle_beta   90.00
_cell.angle_gamma   90.00
#
_symmetry.space_group_name_H-M   'P 1'
#
loop_
_entity.id
_entity.type
_entity.pdbx_description
1 polymer ?
#
loop_
_entity_poly.entity_id
_entity_poly.type
_entity_poly.pdbx_seq_one_letter_code
_entity_poly.pdbx_strand_id
1 'polypeptide(L)'
;MYKKGDKVIILDYNGKPLVPQVVAEVEDVYGEDRVRLLLPDGACCLEFVDHFEKIDDETYDKYLHAVQEREKPLPVDLQIDIRKFAAKHHRRRKDEILKKFDQDKRYVSILNAYTGRVMMYGKENINERFLWEYKEALYGIVETRTFFHELDDSIPIPDLT
;
A
#
# COMPACT_ATOMS: atom_id res chain seq x y z
N MET A 1 -5.85 -31.48 -11.93
CA MET A 1 -5.20 -31.56 -10.61
C MET A 1 -3.90 -30.78 -10.69
N TYR A 2 -3.66 -29.88 -9.76
CA TYR A 2 -2.44 -29.07 -9.68
C TYR A 2 -1.27 -29.89 -9.12
N LYS A 3 -0.04 -29.37 -9.26
CA LYS A 3 1.18 -29.87 -8.59
C LYS A 3 2.08 -28.72 -8.14
N LYS A 4 3.04 -29.01 -7.25
CA LYS A 4 4.10 -28.07 -6.86
C LYS A 4 4.89 -27.56 -8.08
N GLY A 5 5.18 -26.26 -8.09
CA GLY A 5 5.87 -25.54 -9.16
C GLY A 5 4.97 -25.11 -10.33
N ASP A 6 3.68 -25.42 -10.29
CA ASP A 6 2.73 -24.87 -11.27
C ASP A 6 2.50 -23.38 -11.01
N LYS A 7 2.52 -22.52 -12.04
CA LYS A 7 2.22 -21.09 -11.87
C LYS A 7 0.72 -20.83 -11.98
N VAL A 8 0.21 -19.79 -11.32
CA VAL A 8 -1.21 -19.39 -11.36
C VAL A 8 -1.42 -17.87 -11.31
N ILE A 9 -2.64 -17.44 -11.64
CA ILE A 9 -3.17 -16.08 -11.39
C ILE A 9 -4.44 -16.18 -10.54
N ILE A 10 -4.56 -15.35 -9.50
CA ILE A 10 -5.71 -15.34 -8.58
C ILE A 10 -6.89 -14.61 -9.24
N LEU A 11 -8.12 -15.08 -8.99
CA LEU A 11 -9.39 -14.60 -9.54
C LEU A 11 -10.25 -13.87 -8.49
N ASP A 12 -11.21 -13.09 -8.96
CA ASP A 12 -12.29 -12.46 -8.21
C ASP A 12 -13.50 -13.39 -8.03
N TYR A 13 -14.48 -12.94 -7.26
CA TYR A 13 -15.75 -13.65 -7.03
C TYR A 13 -16.63 -13.83 -8.30
N ASN A 14 -16.17 -13.40 -9.48
CA ASN A 14 -16.81 -13.63 -10.78
C ASN A 14 -15.99 -14.57 -11.67
N GLY A 15 -14.92 -15.19 -11.16
CA GLY A 15 -14.06 -16.10 -11.90
C GLY A 15 -13.14 -15.41 -12.92
N LYS A 16 -12.73 -14.16 -12.67
CA LYS A 16 -11.82 -13.37 -13.54
C LYS A 16 -10.63 -12.87 -12.74
N PRO A 17 -9.42 -12.74 -13.31
CA PRO A 17 -8.25 -12.30 -12.55
C PRO A 17 -8.46 -11.09 -11.63
N LEU A 18 -7.97 -11.19 -10.40
CA LEU A 18 -7.93 -10.08 -9.44
C LEU A 18 -7.29 -8.84 -10.07
N VAL A 19 -7.66 -7.68 -9.54
CA VAL A 19 -7.14 -6.39 -10.01
C VAL A 19 -6.49 -5.66 -8.83
N PRO A 20 -5.18 -5.38 -8.88
CA PRO A 20 -4.25 -5.76 -9.95
C PRO A 20 -3.98 -7.28 -9.97
N GLN A 21 -3.48 -7.80 -11.10
CA GLN A 21 -3.28 -9.24 -11.37
C GLN A 21 -2.26 -9.91 -10.44
N VAL A 22 -2.70 -10.32 -9.24
CA VAL A 22 -1.87 -11.06 -8.29
C VAL A 22 -1.60 -12.46 -8.85
N VAL A 23 -0.36 -12.72 -9.26
CA VAL A 23 0.11 -14.06 -9.65
C VAL A 23 0.87 -14.75 -8.54
N ALA A 24 0.88 -16.08 -8.60
CA ALA A 24 1.56 -16.89 -7.62
C ALA A 24 2.14 -18.20 -8.19
N GLU A 25 3.17 -18.73 -7.54
CA GLU A 25 3.63 -20.10 -7.76
C GLU A 25 2.97 -21.07 -6.77
N VAL A 26 2.47 -22.21 -7.26
CA VAL A 26 1.88 -23.27 -6.43
C VAL A 26 2.97 -23.97 -5.64
N GLU A 27 2.99 -23.72 -4.34
CA GLU A 27 3.99 -24.25 -3.44
C GLU A 27 3.69 -25.70 -3.01
N ASP A 28 2.41 -26.06 -2.84
CA ASP A 28 1.97 -27.39 -2.38
C ASP A 28 0.45 -27.62 -2.61
N VAL A 29 -0.02 -28.87 -2.54
CA VAL A 29 -1.38 -29.30 -2.92
C VAL A 29 -2.03 -30.18 -1.84
N TYR A 30 -3.28 -29.88 -1.48
CA TYR A 30 -3.99 -30.53 -0.35
C TYR A 30 -5.32 -31.13 -0.78
N GLY A 31 -5.42 -32.46 -0.75
CA GLY A 31 -6.61 -33.19 -1.16
C GLY A 31 -6.92 -32.99 -2.65
N GLU A 32 -8.19 -32.67 -2.95
CA GLU A 32 -8.68 -32.49 -4.32
C GLU A 32 -9.09 -31.03 -4.64
N ASP A 33 -9.19 -30.16 -3.62
CA ASP A 33 -9.91 -28.87 -3.70
C ASP A 33 -9.09 -27.59 -3.36
N ARG A 34 -7.85 -27.71 -2.84
CA ARG A 34 -7.06 -26.55 -2.35
C ARG A 34 -5.56 -26.63 -2.67
N VAL A 35 -4.93 -25.47 -2.87
CA VAL A 35 -3.47 -25.33 -3.03
C VAL A 35 -2.94 -24.07 -2.32
N ARG A 36 -1.62 -23.97 -2.18
CA ARG A 36 -0.90 -22.84 -1.57
C ARG A 36 -0.07 -22.07 -2.59
N LEU A 37 0.02 -20.75 -2.45
CA LEU A 37 0.42 -19.78 -3.48
C LEU A 37 1.52 -18.79 -3.00
N LEU A 38 2.59 -18.60 -3.77
CA LEU A 38 3.74 -17.71 -3.49
C LEU A 38 3.76 -16.47 -4.42
N LEU A 39 3.66 -15.27 -3.85
CA LEU A 39 3.61 -13.98 -4.56
C LEU A 39 5.00 -13.35 -4.82
N PRO A 40 5.11 -12.39 -5.75
CA PRO A 40 6.40 -11.89 -6.23
C PRO A 40 7.16 -10.94 -5.29
N ASP A 41 6.59 -10.53 -4.15
CA ASP A 41 7.37 -9.87 -3.07
C ASP A 41 8.21 -10.83 -2.25
N GLY A 42 7.94 -12.13 -2.37
CA GLY A 42 8.01 -13.02 -1.23
C GLY A 42 6.80 -12.94 -0.29
N ALA A 43 5.66 -12.33 -0.70
CA ALA A 43 4.37 -12.52 -0.01
C ALA A 43 3.73 -13.86 -0.42
N CYS A 44 2.61 -14.29 0.16
CA CYS A 44 1.97 -15.58 -0.14
C CYS A 44 0.51 -15.67 0.32
N CYS A 45 -0.25 -16.68 -0.15
CA CYS A 45 -1.64 -16.96 0.24
C CYS A 45 -2.02 -18.46 0.11
N LEU A 46 -3.23 -18.83 0.53
CA LEU A 46 -3.83 -20.16 0.41
C LEU A 46 -5.22 -19.98 -0.18
N GLU A 47 -5.59 -20.79 -1.18
CA GLU A 47 -6.77 -20.48 -2.01
C GLU A 47 -7.48 -21.75 -2.54
N PHE A 48 -8.75 -21.63 -2.94
CA PHE A 48 -9.54 -22.71 -3.56
C PHE A 48 -9.28 -22.84 -5.07
N VAL A 49 -9.34 -24.05 -5.62
CA VAL A 49 -8.97 -24.35 -7.02
C VAL A 49 -9.84 -23.73 -8.11
N ASP A 50 -10.94 -23.07 -7.73
CA ASP A 50 -11.85 -22.28 -8.58
C ASP A 50 -11.63 -20.76 -8.44
N HIS A 51 -10.81 -20.32 -7.48
CA HIS A 51 -10.41 -18.92 -7.26
C HIS A 51 -9.03 -18.58 -7.86
N PHE A 52 -8.38 -19.49 -8.60
CA PHE A 52 -7.19 -19.19 -9.40
C PHE A 52 -7.11 -20.10 -10.64
N GLU A 53 -6.55 -19.59 -11.73
CA GLU A 53 -6.32 -20.37 -12.96
C GLU A 53 -4.83 -20.64 -13.19
N LYS A 54 -4.51 -21.81 -13.77
CA LYS A 54 -3.14 -22.19 -14.10
C LYS A 54 -2.63 -21.38 -15.29
N ILE A 55 -1.39 -20.90 -15.17
CA ILE A 55 -0.64 -20.21 -16.22
C ILE A 55 0.71 -20.91 -16.46
N ASP A 56 1.37 -20.54 -17.56
CA ASP A 56 2.75 -20.94 -17.86
C ASP A 56 3.78 -20.00 -17.21
N ASP A 57 5.05 -20.40 -17.18
CA ASP A 57 6.15 -19.59 -16.62
C ASP A 57 6.31 -18.23 -17.34
N GLU A 58 6.08 -18.20 -18.65
CA GLU A 58 6.08 -16.97 -19.46
C GLU A 58 4.98 -16.00 -19.00
N THR A 59 3.78 -16.51 -18.70
CA THR A 59 2.66 -15.72 -18.18
C THR A 59 2.82 -15.38 -16.71
N TYR A 60 3.55 -16.20 -15.93
CA TYR A 60 3.91 -15.90 -14.55
C TYR A 60 4.86 -14.71 -14.48
N ASP A 61 6.03 -14.77 -15.09
CA ASP A 61 7.05 -13.70 -15.00
C ASP A 61 6.51 -12.35 -15.55
N LYS A 62 5.68 -12.42 -16.61
CA LYS A 62 4.89 -11.33 -17.20
C LYS A 62 3.98 -10.59 -16.20
N TYR A 63 3.46 -11.27 -15.18
CA TYR A 63 2.65 -10.67 -14.11
C TYR A 63 3.44 -10.53 -12.81
N LEU A 64 4.48 -11.33 -12.56
CA LEU A 64 5.34 -11.36 -11.37
C LEU A 64 5.91 -9.96 -11.09
N HIS A 65 6.39 -9.28 -12.13
CA HIS A 65 7.01 -7.96 -11.99
C HIS A 65 6.02 -6.77 -12.11
N ALA A 66 4.81 -6.83 -11.51
CA ALA A 66 3.69 -5.93 -11.90
C ALA A 66 2.80 -5.20 -10.83
N VAL A 67 3.14 -5.03 -9.52
CA VAL A 67 2.24 -4.44 -8.43
C VAL A 67 2.85 -4.65 -7.00
N GLN A 68 2.51 -4.03 -5.84
CA GLN A 68 3.47 -3.91 -4.69
C GLN A 68 2.75 -3.62 -3.19
N GLU A 69 3.07 -2.76 -2.10
CA GLU A 69 3.13 -2.71 -0.51
C GLU A 69 1.95 -2.40 0.43
N ARG A 70 2.14 -2.80 1.72
CA ARG A 70 1.78 -2.19 3.06
C ARG A 70 2.82 -2.68 4.14
N GLU A 71 3.35 -1.95 5.14
CA GLU A 71 3.27 -0.53 5.56
C GLU A 71 4.23 -0.17 6.75
N LYS A 72 4.89 1.02 6.77
CA LYS A 72 5.40 1.68 8.01
C LYS A 72 4.19 2.28 8.78
N PRO A 73 4.14 2.28 10.13
CA PRO A 73 2.97 2.78 10.88
C PRO A 73 2.61 4.21 10.46
N LEU A 74 1.43 4.38 9.86
CA LEU A 74 1.15 5.62 9.15
C LEU A 74 0.91 6.81 10.08
N PRO A 75 1.26 8.02 9.60
CA PRO A 75 0.36 9.14 9.82
C PRO A 75 -1.01 8.82 9.20
N VAL A 76 -1.96 8.36 10.01
CA VAL A 76 -3.37 8.33 9.60
C VAL A 76 -3.87 9.76 9.41
N ASP A 77 -4.90 9.94 8.59
CA ASP A 77 -5.55 11.22 8.32
C ASP A 77 -5.83 12.01 9.63
N LEU A 78 -5.49 13.30 9.67
CA LEU A 78 -5.77 14.16 10.83
C LEU A 78 -7.28 14.19 11.11
N GLN A 79 -7.70 13.59 12.23
CA GLN A 79 -9.10 13.47 12.66
C GLN A 79 -9.64 14.78 13.29
N ILE A 80 -9.41 15.90 12.61
CA ILE A 80 -9.79 17.25 13.07
C ILE A 80 -10.83 17.87 12.14
N ASP A 81 -11.82 18.58 12.71
CA ASP A 81 -12.67 19.48 11.93
C ASP A 81 -11.85 20.72 11.55
N ILE A 82 -11.21 20.66 10.38
CA ILE A 82 -10.32 21.72 9.91
C ILE A 82 -11.02 23.09 9.78
N ARG A 83 -12.35 23.12 9.58
CA ARG A 83 -13.09 24.39 9.50
C ARG A 83 -13.27 25.02 10.88
N LYS A 84 -13.60 24.22 11.91
CA LYS A 84 -13.62 24.68 13.30
C LYS A 84 -12.21 25.01 13.80
N PHE A 85 -11.21 24.19 13.47
CA PHE A 85 -9.80 24.40 13.81
C PHE A 85 -9.30 25.73 13.25
N ALA A 86 -9.34 25.92 11.93
CA ALA A 86 -8.87 27.13 11.27
C ALA A 86 -9.68 28.39 11.64
N ALA A 87 -10.89 28.25 12.20
CA ALA A 87 -11.68 29.36 12.75
C ALA A 87 -11.26 29.79 14.17
N LYS A 88 -10.52 28.95 14.92
CA LYS A 88 -9.90 29.34 16.21
C LYS A 88 -8.71 30.29 16.04
N HIS A 89 -8.13 30.38 14.84
CA HIS A 89 -6.89 31.13 14.58
C HIS A 89 -7.12 32.33 13.64
N HIS A 90 -6.20 33.30 13.64
CA HIS A 90 -6.32 34.54 12.86
C HIS A 90 -6.42 34.28 11.35
N ARG A 91 -7.19 35.13 10.65
CA ARG A 91 -7.52 34.96 9.22
C ARG A 91 -6.32 34.74 8.29
N ARG A 92 -5.14 35.32 8.55
CA ARG A 92 -3.93 35.05 7.76
C ARG A 92 -3.36 33.64 8.00
N ARG A 93 -3.40 33.14 9.24
CA ARG A 93 -3.07 31.74 9.56
C ARG A 93 -4.16 30.77 9.11
N LYS A 94 -5.42 31.21 8.96
CA LYS A 94 -6.51 30.35 8.44
C LYS A 94 -6.17 29.76 7.06
N ASP A 95 -5.69 30.61 6.15
CA ASP A 95 -5.36 30.21 4.79
C ASP A 95 -4.10 29.30 4.74
N GLU A 96 -3.16 29.54 5.66
CA GLU A 96 -1.96 28.72 5.90
C GLU A 96 -2.29 27.34 6.51
N ILE A 97 -3.18 27.29 7.50
CA ILE A 97 -3.68 26.09 8.16
C ILE A 97 -4.39 25.17 7.17
N LEU A 98 -5.25 25.73 6.30
CA LEU A 98 -5.91 24.98 5.24
C LEU A 98 -4.87 24.38 4.28
N LYS A 99 -3.93 25.20 3.79
CA LYS A 99 -2.81 24.74 2.95
C LYS A 99 -2.00 23.61 3.59
N LYS A 100 -1.67 23.71 4.88
CA LYS A 100 -0.90 22.69 5.62
C LYS A 100 -1.68 21.40 5.86
N PHE A 101 -3.00 21.47 6.06
CA PHE A 101 -3.87 20.29 6.19
C PHE A 101 -3.97 19.50 4.87
N ASP A 102 -4.07 20.21 3.75
CA ASP A 102 -4.13 19.60 2.42
C ASP A 102 -2.77 18.99 2.03
N GLN A 103 -1.64 19.58 2.48
CA GLN A 103 -0.31 18.97 2.37
C GLN A 103 -0.18 17.70 3.22
N ASP A 104 -0.70 17.71 4.45
CA ASP A 104 -0.61 16.57 5.37
C ASP A 104 -1.28 15.31 4.78
N LYS A 105 -2.55 15.43 4.38
CA LYS A 105 -3.33 14.36 3.72
C LYS A 105 -2.64 13.81 2.47
N ARG A 106 -1.92 14.65 1.73
CA ARG A 106 -1.16 14.21 0.56
C ARG A 106 -0.03 13.25 0.96
N TYR A 107 0.69 13.53 2.04
CA TYR A 107 1.73 12.63 2.53
C TYR A 107 1.15 11.37 3.20
N VAL A 108 0.03 11.48 3.93
CA VAL A 108 -0.77 10.31 4.38
C VAL A 108 -1.06 9.38 3.20
N SER A 109 -1.55 9.93 2.09
CA SER A 109 -1.89 9.18 0.87
C SER A 109 -0.66 8.63 0.13
N ILE A 110 0.43 9.40 0.01
CA ILE A 110 1.67 8.91 -0.61
C ILE A 110 2.30 7.80 0.23
N LEU A 111 2.23 7.86 1.56
CA LEU A 111 2.69 6.77 2.40
C LEU A 111 1.71 5.59 2.31
N ASN A 112 0.38 5.80 2.27
CA ASN A 112 -0.66 4.79 1.98
C ASN A 112 -0.58 4.15 0.60
N ALA A 113 0.09 4.79 -0.35
CA ALA A 113 0.32 4.32 -1.72
C ALA A 113 1.76 3.85 -1.92
N TYR A 114 2.69 4.28 -1.06
CA TYR A 114 3.96 3.60 -0.83
C TYR A 114 3.69 2.23 -0.23
N THR A 115 2.70 2.16 0.66
CA THR A 115 1.72 1.09 0.96
C THR A 115 0.79 0.78 -0.24
N GLY A 116 1.44 0.74 -1.38
CA GLY A 116 1.00 0.17 -2.64
C GLY A 116 2.20 -0.33 -3.43
N ARG A 117 3.49 -0.12 -2.99
CA ARG A 117 4.70 -0.84 -3.48
C ARG A 117 5.69 -1.63 -2.49
N VAL A 118 5.74 -3.04 -2.50
CA VAL A 118 6.05 -4.25 -1.59
C VAL A 118 4.91 -5.03 -0.75
N MET A 119 3.81 -5.60 -1.31
CA MET A 119 2.66 -6.30 -0.62
C MET A 119 2.15 -7.49 -1.45
N MET A 120 2.00 -7.23 -2.75
CA MET A 120 1.47 -8.17 -3.72
C MET A 120 2.49 -8.51 -4.82
N TYR A 121 3.60 -7.73 -5.00
CA TYR A 121 4.70 -8.02 -5.97
C TYR A 121 6.14 -7.32 -5.82
N GLY A 122 6.61 -6.75 -4.69
CA GLY A 122 8.05 -6.83 -4.24
C GLY A 122 8.96 -5.59 -4.07
N LYS A 123 10.04 -5.67 -3.22
CA LYS A 123 10.97 -4.55 -2.84
C LYS A 123 12.16 -4.39 -3.76
N GLU A 124 12.81 -5.49 -4.05
CA GLU A 124 13.72 -5.72 -5.18
C GLU A 124 13.06 -5.38 -6.52
N ASN A 125 11.73 -5.50 -6.62
CA ASN A 125 10.95 -4.98 -7.76
C ASN A 125 10.64 -3.46 -7.65
N ILE A 126 11.03 -2.74 -6.59
CA ILE A 126 10.76 -1.29 -6.42
C ILE A 126 11.73 -0.47 -7.24
N ASN A 127 11.17 0.41 -8.08
CA ASN A 127 11.96 1.47 -8.69
C ASN A 127 12.37 2.53 -7.65
N GLU A 128 13.62 2.98 -7.73
CA GLU A 128 14.27 3.85 -6.75
C GLU A 128 13.57 5.22 -6.58
N ARG A 129 12.90 5.71 -7.63
CA ARG A 129 12.07 6.92 -7.58
C ARG A 129 10.96 6.77 -6.55
N PHE A 130 10.33 5.61 -6.49
CA PHE A 130 9.24 5.38 -5.55
C PHE A 130 9.73 5.37 -4.09
N LEU A 131 10.97 4.91 -3.87
CA LEU A 131 11.69 5.07 -2.60
C LEU A 131 12.12 6.53 -2.34
N TRP A 132 12.19 7.40 -3.34
CA TRP A 132 12.45 8.84 -3.16
C TRP A 132 11.19 9.64 -2.82
N GLU A 133 10.07 9.40 -3.50
CA GLU A 133 8.78 10.04 -3.18
C GLU A 133 8.28 9.61 -1.78
N TYR A 134 8.54 8.36 -1.40
CA TYR A 134 8.43 7.88 -0.02
C TYR A 134 9.29 8.71 0.95
N LYS A 135 10.58 8.95 0.65
CA LYS A 135 11.47 9.74 1.51
C LYS A 135 11.05 11.21 1.64
N GLU A 136 10.60 11.86 0.56
CA GLU A 136 10.00 13.21 0.67
C GLU A 136 8.73 13.19 1.52
N ALA A 137 7.90 12.15 1.42
CA ALA A 137 6.68 12.04 2.22
C ALA A 137 6.95 11.77 3.70
N LEU A 138 7.96 10.96 4.05
CA LEU A 138 8.44 10.78 5.43
C LEU A 138 8.89 12.12 6.05
N TYR A 139 9.55 12.98 5.29
CA TYR A 139 9.97 14.31 5.78
C TYR A 139 8.81 15.31 5.84
N GLY A 140 8.04 15.42 4.75
CA GLY A 140 6.99 16.42 4.60
C GLY A 140 5.84 16.26 5.60
N ILE A 141 5.49 15.03 5.99
CA ILE A 141 4.49 14.81 7.05
C ILE A 141 5.00 15.23 8.43
N VAL A 142 6.29 15.06 8.73
CA VAL A 142 6.87 15.57 9.98
C VAL A 142 6.79 17.10 10.00
N GLU A 143 7.08 17.77 8.88
CA GLU A 143 6.94 19.23 8.74
C GLU A 143 5.48 19.73 8.85
N THR A 144 4.49 19.01 8.30
CA THR A 144 3.08 19.39 8.44
C THR A 144 2.56 19.12 9.85
N ARG A 145 2.89 17.98 10.45
CA ARG A 145 2.45 17.61 11.80
C ARG A 145 3.08 18.49 12.87
N THR A 146 4.34 18.91 12.69
CA THR A 146 4.99 19.90 13.57
C THR A 146 4.24 21.23 13.55
N PHE A 147 3.90 21.74 12.37
CA PHE A 147 3.08 22.96 12.24
C PHE A 147 1.70 22.84 12.92
N PHE A 148 1.08 21.65 12.92
CA PHE A 148 -0.17 21.42 13.67
C PHE A 148 0.03 21.29 15.18
N HIS A 149 1.11 20.62 15.62
CA HIS A 149 1.48 20.49 17.02
C HIS A 149 1.79 21.85 17.68
N GLU A 150 2.39 22.78 16.94
CA GLU A 150 2.59 24.19 17.36
C GLU A 150 1.27 24.98 17.54
N LEU A 151 0.14 24.47 17.06
CA LEU A 151 -1.19 25.10 17.16
C LEU A 151 -2.13 24.38 18.13
N ASP A 152 -1.91 23.08 18.36
CA ASP A 152 -2.66 22.20 19.25
C ASP A 152 -1.73 21.01 19.64
N ASP A 153 -1.19 21.05 20.86
CA ASP A 153 -0.15 20.12 21.34
C ASP A 153 -0.66 18.67 21.51
N SER A 154 -1.99 18.47 21.44
CA SER A 154 -2.60 17.14 21.39
C SER A 154 -2.42 16.43 20.04
N ILE A 155 -2.03 17.15 18.97
CA ILE A 155 -1.77 16.56 17.65
C ILE A 155 -0.37 15.92 17.64
N PRO A 156 -0.24 14.59 17.45
CA PRO A 156 1.05 13.93 17.49
C PRO A 156 1.86 14.18 16.21
N ILE A 157 3.17 14.41 16.39
CA ILE A 157 4.16 14.34 15.32
C ILE A 157 4.52 12.85 15.13
N PRO A 158 4.42 12.29 13.91
CA PRO A 158 4.72 10.88 13.67
C PRO A 158 6.24 10.66 13.66
N ASP A 159 6.73 9.74 14.48
CA ASP A 159 8.09 9.25 14.35
C ASP A 159 8.15 8.28 13.16
N LEU A 160 8.95 8.64 12.16
CA LEU A 160 9.04 7.97 10.87
C LEU A 160 10.48 7.65 10.47
N THR A 161 11.39 7.74 11.43
CA THR A 161 12.82 7.40 11.31
C THR A 161 13.00 5.93 10.93
#